data_AF-A0A819A6E3-F1
#
_entry.id   AF-A0A819A6E3-F1
#
_cell.length_a   1.000
_cell.length_b   1.000
_cell.length_c   1.000
_cell.angle_alpha   90.00
_cell.angle_beta   90.00
_cell.angle_gamma   90.00
#
_symmetry.space_group_name_H-M   'P 1'
#
loop_
_entity.id
_entity.type
_entity.pdbx_description
1 polymer ?
#
loop_
_entity_poly.entity_id
_entity_poly.type
_entity_poly.pdbx_seq_one_letter_code
_entity_poly.pdbx_strand_id
1 'polypeptide(L)'
;MSSKVNPRLASAPIGQEPLQFLKAIKGYEKEPIVSLEQVCEPLHGILDELNENIQIAKMNCTRPSDGLTQDESAAIHIYTMEWDESESSLYAKLNRILRAPERRLLKPWFRYLKLFLTALYKLPSVDCQLWRGVKEDLSHLYPKGEFRIWWSFSSCTTALDVLQRPNFIGKSGTRTLFSIEGSKCGKNISRHSYYQHEDEILLLPGTYLQAQRN
;
A
#
# COMPACT_ATOMS: atom_id res chain seq x y z
N MET A 1 -11.23 -22.62 1.49
CA MET A 1 -10.21 -21.56 1.63
C MET A 1 -10.82 -20.45 2.46
N SER A 2 -10.40 -20.30 3.71
CA SER A 2 -10.85 -19.17 4.54
C SER A 2 -10.46 -17.89 3.80
N SER A 3 -11.42 -17.03 3.46
CA SER A 3 -11.14 -15.74 2.84
C SER A 3 -10.37 -14.91 3.86
N LYS A 4 -9.03 -14.97 3.80
CA LYS A 4 -8.18 -14.06 4.57
C LYS A 4 -8.58 -12.66 4.13
N VAL A 5 -8.99 -11.81 5.07
CA VAL A 5 -9.23 -10.40 4.81
C VAL A 5 -7.89 -9.70 4.65
N ASN A 6 -7.82 -8.71 3.78
CA ASN A 6 -6.64 -7.88 3.62
C ASN A 6 -6.37 -7.04 4.88
N PRO A 7 -5.29 -7.33 5.60
CA PRO A 7 -4.93 -6.60 6.82
C PRO A 7 -4.61 -5.13 6.52
N ARG A 8 -4.24 -4.78 5.28
CA ARG A 8 -3.93 -3.39 4.92
C ARG A 8 -5.17 -2.49 4.90
N LEU A 9 -6.37 -3.06 4.72
CA LEU A 9 -7.65 -2.36 4.86
C LEU A 9 -8.20 -2.40 6.29
N ALA A 10 -7.80 -3.40 7.10
CA ALA A 10 -8.40 -3.65 8.41
C ALA A 10 -7.58 -3.11 9.60
N SER A 11 -6.24 -3.18 9.53
CA SER A 11 -5.35 -2.98 10.68
C SER A 11 -4.07 -2.18 10.39
N ALA A 12 -3.82 -1.75 9.14
CA ALA A 12 -2.59 -1.04 8.83
C ALA A 12 -2.44 0.28 9.64
N PRO A 13 -1.26 0.52 10.26
CA PRO A 13 -1.11 1.47 11.36
C PRO A 13 -0.95 2.92 10.89
N ILE A 14 -2.05 3.54 10.46
CA ILE A 14 -2.04 4.93 9.98
C ILE A 14 -1.73 5.95 11.10
N GLY A 15 -1.99 5.60 12.36
CA GLY A 15 -1.62 6.40 13.54
C GLY A 15 -0.10 6.49 13.75
N GLN A 16 0.69 5.64 13.08
CA GLN A 16 2.15 5.69 13.14
C GLN A 16 2.78 6.59 12.06
N GLU A 17 1.97 7.25 11.23
CA GLU A 17 2.48 8.24 10.28
C GLU A 17 3.15 9.40 11.04
N PRO A 18 4.41 9.76 10.71
CA PRO A 18 5.10 10.83 11.42
C PRO A 18 4.39 12.17 11.18
N LEU A 19 4.24 12.96 12.24
CA LEU A 19 3.69 14.31 12.16
C LEU A 19 4.63 15.31 11.49
N GLN A 20 5.93 14.97 11.43
CA GLN A 20 6.95 15.80 10.79
C GLN A 20 7.02 15.58 9.27
N PHE A 21 7.38 16.66 8.57
CA PHE A 21 7.62 16.64 7.13
C PHE A 21 9.01 16.05 6.86
N LEU A 22 9.05 14.85 6.30
CA LEU A 22 10.28 14.19 5.91
C LEU A 22 10.74 14.65 4.52
N LYS A 23 12.03 14.43 4.22
CA LYS A 23 12.54 14.66 2.87
C LYS A 23 11.90 13.69 1.87
N ALA A 24 11.62 14.18 0.67
CA ALA A 24 11.18 13.37 -0.46
C ALA A 24 12.22 12.29 -0.79
N ILE A 25 11.74 11.13 -1.21
CA ILE A 25 12.58 10.02 -1.66
C ILE A 25 13.05 10.33 -3.08
N LYS A 26 14.36 10.29 -3.30
CA LYS A 26 15.00 10.56 -4.59
C LYS A 26 16.04 9.48 -4.86
N GLY A 27 16.28 9.17 -6.13
CA GLY A 27 17.25 8.19 -6.61
C GLY A 27 16.61 6.94 -7.22
N TYR A 28 15.45 6.49 -6.70
CA TYR A 28 14.76 5.32 -7.24
C TYR A 28 14.36 5.51 -8.71
N GLU A 29 14.08 6.75 -9.13
CA GLU A 29 13.69 7.07 -10.50
C GLU A 29 14.76 6.74 -11.54
N LYS A 30 16.03 6.67 -11.10
CA LYS A 30 17.21 6.39 -11.92
C LYS A 30 17.52 4.90 -12.05
N GLU A 31 16.89 4.05 -11.25
CA GLU A 31 17.05 2.60 -11.36
C GLU A 31 16.46 2.10 -12.69
N PRO A 32 17.05 1.05 -13.30
CA PRO A 32 16.50 0.44 -14.50
C PRO A 32 15.22 -0.32 -14.19
N ILE A 33 14.31 -0.42 -15.17
CA ILE A 33 13.17 -1.33 -15.10
C ILE A 33 13.66 -2.70 -15.57
N VAL A 34 13.64 -3.67 -14.67
CA VAL A 34 14.12 -5.05 -14.87
C VAL A 34 13.13 -6.04 -14.24
N SER A 35 13.44 -7.34 -14.25
CA SER A 35 12.51 -8.36 -13.75
C SER A 35 12.24 -8.25 -12.25
N LEU A 36 11.14 -8.85 -11.77
CA LEU A 36 10.80 -8.84 -10.35
C LEU A 36 11.90 -9.47 -9.48
N GLU A 37 12.53 -10.54 -9.96
CA GLU A 37 13.67 -11.18 -9.28
C GLU A 37 14.82 -10.18 -9.10
N GLN A 38 15.22 -9.51 -10.18
CA GLN A 38 16.37 -8.60 -10.20
C GLN A 38 16.15 -7.36 -9.33
N VAL A 39 14.92 -6.84 -9.28
CA VAL A 39 14.62 -5.69 -8.41
C VAL A 39 14.56 -6.06 -6.93
N CYS A 40 14.26 -7.33 -6.63
CA CYS A 40 14.19 -7.87 -5.28
C CYS A 40 15.54 -8.42 -4.78
N GLU A 41 16.56 -8.56 -5.64
CA GLU A 41 17.91 -8.99 -5.25
C GLU A 41 18.44 -8.28 -3.99
N PRO A 42 18.39 -6.94 -3.86
CA PRO A 42 18.92 -6.25 -2.67
C PRO A 42 18.08 -6.44 -1.40
N LEU A 43 16.91 -7.06 -1.51
CA LEU A 43 15.99 -7.32 -0.40
C LEU A 43 16.24 -8.68 0.25
N HIS A 44 17.10 -9.52 -0.33
CA HIS A 44 17.55 -10.76 0.32
C HIS A 44 18.25 -10.43 1.64
N GLY A 45 17.82 -11.09 2.72
CA GLY A 45 18.29 -10.81 4.09
C GLY A 45 17.55 -9.67 4.79
N ILE A 46 16.67 -8.94 4.08
CA ILE A 46 15.68 -8.02 4.69
C ILE A 46 14.33 -8.73 4.78
N LEU A 47 13.97 -9.47 3.73
CA LEU A 47 12.75 -10.24 3.61
C LEU A 47 13.10 -11.74 3.60
N ASP A 48 12.49 -12.48 4.53
CA ASP A 48 12.53 -13.94 4.56
C ASP A 48 11.56 -14.49 3.50
N GLU A 49 11.78 -15.72 3.01
CA GLU A 49 10.88 -16.39 2.03
C GLU A 49 10.62 -15.61 0.71
N LEU A 50 11.47 -14.62 0.42
CA LEU A 50 11.29 -13.71 -0.73
C LEU A 50 11.19 -14.47 -2.07
N ASN A 51 12.03 -15.48 -2.28
CA ASN A 51 12.07 -16.22 -3.54
C ASN A 51 10.76 -16.98 -3.82
N GLU A 52 10.21 -17.66 -2.81
CA GLU A 52 8.94 -18.37 -2.95
C GLU A 52 7.79 -17.41 -3.26
N ASN A 53 7.72 -16.29 -2.52
CA ASN A 53 6.71 -15.27 -2.73
C ASN A 53 6.81 -14.59 -4.12
N ILE A 54 8.03 -14.40 -4.64
CA ILE A 54 8.22 -13.93 -6.03
C ILE A 54 7.66 -14.94 -7.03
N GLN A 55 7.93 -16.24 -6.86
CA GLN A 55 7.42 -17.26 -7.77
C GLN A 55 5.89 -17.32 -7.76
N ILE A 56 5.28 -17.30 -6.57
CA ILE A 56 3.82 -17.26 -6.41
C ILE A 56 3.24 -16.04 -7.13
N ALA A 57 3.80 -14.85 -6.90
CA ALA A 57 3.35 -13.61 -7.52
C ALA A 57 3.41 -13.67 -9.06
N LYS A 58 4.50 -14.19 -9.62
CA LYS A 58 4.65 -14.31 -11.08
C LYS A 58 3.71 -15.34 -11.69
N MET A 59 3.51 -16.49 -11.04
CA MET A 59 2.58 -17.52 -11.49
C MET A 59 1.14 -17.01 -11.52
N ASN A 60 0.75 -16.18 -10.55
CA ASN A 60 -0.58 -15.56 -10.51
C ASN A 60 -0.76 -14.41 -11.52
N CYS A 61 0.34 -13.93 -12.14
CA CYS A 61 0.34 -12.79 -13.06
C CYS A 61 0.74 -13.16 -14.51
N THR A 62 0.54 -14.40 -14.94
CA THR A 62 0.99 -14.87 -16.28
C THR A 62 0.31 -14.19 -17.46
N ARG A 63 -0.89 -13.61 -17.26
CA ARG A 63 -1.66 -12.89 -18.30
C ARG A 63 -2.26 -11.61 -17.72
N PRO A 64 -1.43 -10.59 -17.44
CA PRO A 64 -1.89 -9.37 -16.79
C PRO A 64 -2.77 -8.52 -17.72
N SER A 65 -3.69 -7.77 -17.13
CA SER A 65 -4.50 -6.75 -17.81
C SER A 65 -3.83 -5.37 -17.77
N ASP A 66 -4.53 -4.35 -18.29
CA ASP A 66 -4.20 -2.93 -18.10
C ASP A 66 -2.84 -2.50 -18.67
N GLY A 67 -2.32 -3.27 -19.64
CA GLY A 67 -1.05 -2.98 -20.32
C GLY A 67 0.19 -3.19 -19.44
N LEU A 68 0.05 -3.90 -18.31
CA LEU A 68 1.18 -4.28 -17.47
C LEU A 68 1.96 -5.45 -18.07
N THR A 69 3.26 -5.50 -17.82
CA THR A 69 4.04 -6.73 -18.00
C THR A 69 3.75 -7.71 -16.85
N GLN A 70 4.18 -8.97 -17.01
CA GLN A 70 4.09 -9.94 -15.92
C GLN A 70 4.82 -9.45 -14.66
N ASP A 71 6.03 -8.92 -14.78
CA ASP A 71 6.81 -8.43 -13.64
C ASP A 71 6.17 -7.20 -12.98
N GLU A 72 5.57 -6.29 -13.74
CA GLU A 72 4.84 -5.13 -13.22
C GLU A 72 3.59 -5.55 -12.43
N SER A 73 2.78 -6.45 -12.98
CA SER A 73 1.63 -7.01 -12.27
C SER A 73 2.06 -7.80 -11.05
N ALA A 74 3.11 -8.62 -11.16
CA ALA A 74 3.64 -9.40 -10.05
C ALA A 74 4.22 -8.52 -8.94
N ALA A 75 4.80 -7.36 -9.27
CA ALA A 75 5.26 -6.38 -8.28
C ALA A 75 4.10 -5.83 -7.43
N ILE A 76 2.93 -5.60 -8.03
CA ILE A 76 1.71 -5.24 -7.31
C ILE A 76 1.19 -6.43 -6.50
N HIS A 77 1.18 -7.61 -7.09
CA HIS A 77 0.69 -8.82 -6.45
C HIS A 77 1.48 -9.16 -5.17
N ILE A 78 2.81 -9.16 -5.23
CA ILE A 78 3.66 -9.44 -4.06
C ILE A 78 3.54 -8.37 -2.97
N TYR A 79 3.30 -7.10 -3.33
CA TYR A 79 2.96 -6.05 -2.36
C TYR A 79 1.64 -6.35 -1.64
N THR A 80 0.73 -7.06 -2.30
CA THR A 80 -0.61 -7.35 -1.76
C THR A 80 -0.74 -8.69 -1.05
N MET A 81 0.27 -9.53 -1.14
CA MET A 81 0.31 -10.81 -0.45
C MET A 81 0.52 -10.62 1.04
N GLU A 82 -0.26 -11.38 1.82
CA GLU A 82 0.01 -11.62 3.22
C GLU A 82 0.88 -12.87 3.34
N TRP A 83 2.05 -12.72 3.96
CA TRP A 83 2.99 -13.80 4.22
C TRP A 83 2.63 -14.51 5.52
N ASP A 84 3.35 -15.57 5.89
CA ASP A 84 3.01 -16.37 7.08
C ASP A 84 3.03 -15.53 8.37
N GLU A 85 3.96 -14.58 8.46
CA GLU A 85 3.96 -13.54 9.49
C GLU A 85 3.62 -12.18 8.87
N SER A 86 2.56 -11.52 9.37
CA SER A 86 2.07 -10.25 8.82
C SER A 86 3.16 -9.18 8.73
N GLU A 87 3.95 -9.04 9.80
CA GLU A 87 5.04 -8.06 9.89
C GLU A 87 6.28 -8.43 9.04
N SER A 88 6.38 -9.69 8.58
CA SER A 88 7.43 -10.11 7.65
C SER A 88 7.08 -9.80 6.20
N SER A 89 5.79 -9.61 5.90
CA SER A 89 5.27 -9.30 4.57
C SER A 89 5.95 -8.08 3.94
N LEU A 90 6.16 -8.13 2.63
CA LEU A 90 6.83 -7.08 1.86
C LEU A 90 6.23 -5.69 2.14
N TYR A 91 4.90 -5.58 2.11
CA TYR A 91 4.23 -4.30 2.35
C TYR A 91 4.47 -3.77 3.76
N ALA A 92 4.50 -4.65 4.77
CA ALA A 92 4.64 -4.25 6.16
C ALA A 92 6.03 -3.64 6.38
N LYS A 93 7.09 -4.31 5.90
CA LYS A 93 8.46 -3.80 5.98
C LYS A 93 8.64 -2.52 5.17
N LEU A 94 8.16 -2.48 3.92
CA LEU A 94 8.28 -1.29 3.08
C LEU A 94 7.57 -0.08 3.69
N ASN A 95 6.32 -0.25 4.12
CA ASN A 95 5.53 0.84 4.70
C ASN A 95 6.12 1.34 6.02
N ARG A 96 6.70 0.45 6.84
CA ARG A 96 7.45 0.85 8.04
C ARG A 96 8.65 1.73 7.70
N ILE A 97 9.43 1.35 6.69
CA ILE A 97 10.62 2.10 6.27
C ILE A 97 10.22 3.44 5.61
N LEU A 98 9.12 3.48 4.87
CA LEU A 98 8.59 4.73 4.28
C LEU A 98 8.18 5.76 5.35
N ARG A 99 7.69 5.31 6.51
CA ARG A 99 7.39 6.17 7.66
C ARG A 99 8.63 6.62 8.43
N ALA A 100 9.75 5.90 8.31
CA ALA A 100 10.97 6.21 9.06
C ALA A 100 11.67 7.49 8.53
N PRO A 101 12.20 8.34 9.44
CA PRO A 101 12.98 9.52 9.04
C PRO A 101 14.31 9.16 8.35
N GLU A 102 14.88 7.99 8.64
CA GLU A 102 16.15 7.51 8.07
C GLU A 102 15.99 7.08 6.60
N ARG A 103 15.90 8.04 5.68
CA ARG A 103 15.70 7.77 4.24
C ARG A 103 16.73 6.84 3.60
N ARG A 104 17.93 6.72 4.19
CA ARG A 104 18.96 5.77 3.74
C ARG A 104 18.50 4.31 3.77
N LEU A 105 17.56 3.97 4.66
CA LEU A 105 17.01 2.62 4.78
C LEU A 105 16.19 2.19 3.54
N LEU A 106 15.76 3.15 2.71
CA LEU A 106 15.06 2.87 1.46
C LEU A 106 16.00 2.48 0.31
N LYS A 107 17.32 2.67 0.43
CA LYS A 107 18.25 2.39 -0.68
C LYS A 107 18.12 0.96 -1.24
N PRO A 108 18.03 -0.11 -0.42
CA PRO A 108 17.80 -1.46 -0.95
C PRO A 108 16.48 -1.62 -1.72
N TRP A 109 15.50 -0.77 -1.42
CA TRP A 109 14.16 -0.80 -2.00
C TRP A 109 14.02 -0.02 -3.30
N PHE A 110 15.05 0.74 -3.73
CA PHE A 110 14.93 1.65 -4.87
C PHE A 110 14.60 0.91 -6.17
N ARG A 111 15.22 -0.25 -6.42
CA ARG A 111 14.91 -1.07 -7.60
C ARG A 111 13.46 -1.56 -7.57
N TYR A 112 13.01 -2.07 -6.42
CA TYR A 112 11.64 -2.52 -6.27
C TYR A 112 10.64 -1.37 -6.43
N LEU A 113 10.89 -0.23 -5.78
CA LEU A 113 10.06 0.98 -5.90
C LEU A 113 9.98 1.48 -7.34
N LYS A 114 11.07 1.38 -8.12
CA LYS A 114 11.06 1.74 -9.53
C LYS A 114 10.07 0.90 -10.33
N LEU A 115 10.15 -0.43 -10.21
CA LEU A 115 9.23 -1.33 -10.92
C LEU A 115 7.79 -1.14 -10.44
N PHE A 116 7.58 -1.14 -9.12
CA PHE A 116 6.27 -1.05 -8.51
C PHE A 116 5.56 0.27 -8.83
N LEU A 117 6.22 1.42 -8.70
CA LEU A 117 5.63 2.70 -9.05
C LEU A 117 5.39 2.81 -10.56
N THR A 118 6.29 2.28 -11.40
CA THR A 118 6.07 2.24 -12.87
C THR A 118 4.78 1.48 -13.20
N ALA A 119 4.55 0.32 -12.57
CA ALA A 119 3.32 -0.44 -12.73
C ALA A 119 2.09 0.37 -12.28
N LEU A 120 2.13 0.97 -11.09
CA LEU A 120 1.03 1.76 -10.54
C LEU A 120 0.68 2.98 -11.41
N TYR A 121 1.67 3.64 -12.03
CA TYR A 121 1.43 4.80 -12.91
C TYR A 121 0.72 4.44 -14.22
N LYS A 122 0.82 3.18 -14.68
CA LYS A 122 0.05 2.69 -15.85
C LYS A 122 -1.42 2.45 -15.54
N LEU A 123 -1.76 2.23 -14.27
CA LEU A 123 -3.12 1.93 -13.85
C LEU A 123 -4.01 3.18 -13.81
N PRO A 124 -5.32 3.02 -14.08
CA PRO A 124 -6.26 4.12 -14.02
C PRO A 124 -6.29 4.72 -12.61
N SER A 125 -6.25 6.04 -12.56
CA SER A 125 -6.58 6.77 -11.34
C SER A 125 -8.09 6.75 -11.13
N VAL A 126 -8.52 6.64 -9.89
CA VAL A 126 -9.92 6.82 -9.53
C VAL A 126 -10.20 8.29 -9.18
N ASP A 127 -11.39 8.76 -9.53
CA ASP A 127 -11.88 10.09 -9.16
C ASP A 127 -13.21 9.92 -8.40
N CYS A 128 -13.10 9.33 -7.21
CA CYS A 128 -14.25 9.05 -6.35
C CYS A 128 -13.85 9.13 -4.88
N GLN A 129 -14.88 9.08 -4.02
CA GLN A 129 -14.71 9.02 -2.58
C GLN A 129 -14.00 7.72 -2.18
N LEU A 130 -12.89 7.83 -1.47
CA LEU A 130 -12.20 6.70 -0.87
C LEU A 130 -12.46 6.62 0.63
N TRP A 131 -12.48 5.38 1.12
CA TRP A 131 -12.67 5.07 2.52
C TRP A 131 -11.49 4.27 3.06
N ARG A 132 -11.06 4.63 4.27
CA ARG A 132 -10.08 3.87 5.04
C ARG A 132 -10.48 3.83 6.50
N GLY A 133 -10.48 2.64 7.09
CA GLY A 133 -10.83 2.43 8.48
C GLY A 133 -9.65 1.97 9.31
N VAL A 134 -9.60 2.39 10.59
CA VAL A 134 -8.65 1.87 11.58
C VAL A 134 -9.34 1.69 12.93
N LYS A 135 -8.95 0.65 13.69
CA LYS A 135 -9.50 0.33 15.02
C LYS A 135 -8.82 1.13 16.15
N GLU A 136 -8.72 2.44 15.97
CA GLU A 136 -8.09 3.38 16.90
C GLU A 136 -8.77 4.76 16.80
N ASP A 137 -8.77 5.56 17.87
CA ASP A 137 -9.16 6.98 17.82
C ASP A 137 -7.96 7.85 17.44
N LEU A 138 -8.01 8.41 16.24
CA LEU A 138 -6.98 9.29 15.69
C LEU A 138 -7.46 10.74 15.56
N SER A 139 -8.63 11.09 16.10
CA SER A 139 -9.23 12.43 15.96
C SER A 139 -8.27 13.54 16.38
N HIS A 140 -7.50 13.32 17.45
CA HIS A 140 -6.49 14.24 17.97
C HIS A 140 -5.31 14.48 17.00
N LEU A 141 -5.02 13.55 16.10
CA LEU A 141 -3.92 13.69 15.12
C LEU A 141 -4.32 14.51 13.91
N TYR A 142 -5.62 14.70 13.63
CA TYR A 142 -6.10 15.33 12.40
C TYR A 142 -6.89 16.62 12.65
N PRO A 143 -6.44 17.60 13.47
CA PRO A 143 -7.20 18.83 13.71
C PRO A 143 -7.59 19.54 12.41
N LYS A 144 -8.80 20.09 12.36
CA LYS A 144 -9.32 20.77 11.17
C LYS A 144 -8.37 21.85 10.66
N GLY A 145 -8.16 21.87 9.34
CA GLY A 145 -7.29 22.81 8.65
C GLY A 145 -5.83 22.36 8.57
N GLU A 146 -5.44 21.38 9.38
CA GLU A 146 -4.07 20.88 9.38
C GLU A 146 -3.78 19.88 8.29
N PHE A 147 -2.52 19.89 7.87
CA PHE A 147 -2.02 19.00 6.84
C PHE A 147 -1.31 17.81 7.44
N ARG A 148 -1.53 16.65 6.84
CA ARG A 148 -0.85 15.39 7.16
C ARG A 148 -0.32 14.77 5.87
N ILE A 149 0.82 14.10 5.99
CA ILE A 149 1.38 13.29 4.91
C ILE A 149 1.25 11.84 5.31
N TRP A 150 0.62 11.04 4.46
CA TRP A 150 0.70 9.59 4.56
C TRP A 150 1.92 9.14 3.76
N TRP A 151 3.01 8.87 4.47
CA TRP A 151 4.29 8.51 3.88
C TRP A 151 4.29 7.09 3.33
N SER A 152 3.54 6.17 3.95
CA SER A 152 3.38 4.82 3.46
C SER A 152 2.32 4.71 2.35
N PHE A 153 2.36 3.63 1.58
CA PHE A 153 1.25 3.28 0.71
C PHE A 153 0.02 2.95 1.56
N SER A 154 -1.14 3.47 1.18
CA SER A 154 -2.35 3.31 1.99
C SER A 154 -3.45 2.62 1.19
N SER A 155 -3.79 1.40 1.58
CA SER A 155 -4.94 0.68 1.01
C SER A 155 -6.24 1.34 1.45
N CYS A 156 -7.11 1.57 0.49
CA CYS A 156 -8.44 2.15 0.64
C CYS A 156 -9.45 1.33 -0.17
N THR A 157 -10.73 1.59 0.03
CA THR A 157 -11.81 1.01 -0.78
C THR A 157 -12.82 2.08 -1.17
N THR A 158 -13.52 1.88 -2.28
CA THR A 158 -14.69 2.68 -2.66
C THR A 158 -15.97 2.21 -1.96
N ALA A 159 -15.94 1.04 -1.34
CA ALA A 159 -17.10 0.36 -0.79
C ALA A 159 -17.11 0.46 0.75
N LEU A 160 -17.85 1.43 1.29
CA LEU A 160 -17.94 1.64 2.75
C LEU A 160 -18.49 0.41 3.49
N ASP A 161 -19.36 -0.37 2.86
CA ASP A 161 -19.91 -1.61 3.42
C ASP A 161 -18.81 -2.66 3.64
N VAL A 162 -17.77 -2.71 2.80
CA VAL A 162 -16.63 -3.62 2.95
C VAL A 162 -15.93 -3.37 4.28
N LEU A 163 -15.66 -2.10 4.63
CA LEU A 163 -15.03 -1.74 5.90
C LEU A 163 -15.89 -2.13 7.11
N GLN A 164 -17.21 -1.97 7.01
CA GLN A 164 -18.14 -2.26 8.11
C GLN A 164 -18.36 -3.76 8.38
N ARG A 165 -17.83 -4.65 7.53
CA ARG A 165 -17.92 -6.11 7.76
C ARG A 165 -17.11 -6.49 9.01
N PRO A 166 -17.54 -7.51 9.79
CA PRO A 166 -16.88 -7.91 11.04
C PRO A 166 -15.39 -8.24 10.88
N ASN A 167 -15.00 -8.77 9.71
CA ASN A 167 -13.63 -9.17 9.43
C ASN A 167 -12.69 -7.99 9.11
N PHE A 168 -13.23 -6.77 8.89
CA PHE A 168 -12.45 -5.54 8.69
C PHE A 168 -12.48 -4.70 9.98
N ILE A 169 -13.00 -3.46 9.95
CA ILE A 169 -13.13 -2.63 11.15
C ILE A 169 -14.37 -2.97 11.98
N GLY A 170 -15.41 -3.55 11.36
CA GLY A 170 -16.66 -3.89 12.03
C GLY A 170 -17.46 -2.66 12.48
N LYS A 171 -18.46 -2.88 13.36
CA LYS A 171 -19.40 -1.85 13.83
C LYS A 171 -19.28 -1.53 15.33
N SER A 172 -18.42 -2.21 16.08
CA SER A 172 -18.22 -2.04 17.54
C SER A 172 -16.78 -1.59 17.88
N GLY A 173 -16.54 -1.14 19.12
CA GLY A 173 -15.23 -0.64 19.58
C GLY A 173 -14.88 0.80 19.16
N THR A 174 -13.76 1.33 19.59
CA THR A 174 -13.27 2.65 19.15
C THR A 174 -12.65 2.53 17.75
N ARG A 175 -13.00 3.41 16.82
CA ARG A 175 -12.43 3.45 15.47
C ARG A 175 -12.44 4.84 14.86
N THR A 176 -11.57 5.04 13.87
CA THR A 176 -11.54 6.21 12.99
C THR A 176 -11.85 5.76 11.57
N LEU A 177 -12.75 6.47 10.90
CA LEU A 177 -13.06 6.27 9.50
C LEU A 177 -12.66 7.54 8.73
N PHE A 178 -11.74 7.39 7.79
CA PHE A 178 -11.32 8.45 6.89
C PHE A 178 -12.20 8.46 5.64
N SER A 179 -12.79 9.61 5.37
CA SER A 179 -13.43 9.98 4.10
C SER A 179 -12.43 10.83 3.32
N ILE A 180 -11.80 10.25 2.30
CA ILE A 180 -10.78 10.92 1.49
C ILE A 180 -11.40 11.36 0.15
N GLU A 181 -11.63 12.67 0.01
CA GLU A 181 -12.19 13.30 -1.19
C GLU A 181 -11.09 13.68 -2.20
N GLY A 182 -11.43 13.72 -3.49
CA GLY A 182 -10.60 14.35 -4.53
C GLY A 182 -9.26 13.66 -4.83
N SER A 183 -9.10 12.38 -4.45
CA SER A 183 -7.84 11.68 -4.63
C SER A 183 -7.64 11.20 -6.07
N LYS A 184 -7.22 12.10 -6.97
CA LYS A 184 -6.74 11.72 -8.33
C LYS A 184 -5.51 10.79 -8.32
N CYS A 185 -4.98 10.51 -7.13
CA CYS A 185 -3.79 9.72 -6.88
C CYS A 185 -4.08 8.25 -6.52
N GLY A 186 -5.33 7.88 -6.24
CA GLY A 186 -5.69 6.49 -5.94
C GLY A 186 -5.58 5.61 -7.18
N LYS A 187 -4.86 4.50 -7.10
CA LYS A 187 -4.70 3.53 -8.20
C LYS A 187 -5.58 2.32 -7.94
N ASN A 188 -6.45 1.99 -8.90
CA ASN A 188 -7.24 0.77 -8.81
C ASN A 188 -6.34 -0.43 -9.09
N ILE A 189 -6.07 -1.24 -8.05
CA ILE A 189 -5.20 -2.40 -8.13
C ILE A 189 -5.97 -3.72 -8.03
N SER A 190 -7.30 -3.71 -8.02
CA SER A 190 -8.12 -4.90 -7.72
C SER A 190 -7.83 -6.10 -8.63
N ARG A 191 -7.52 -5.84 -9.91
CA ARG A 191 -7.16 -6.86 -10.92
C ARG A 191 -5.77 -7.47 -10.74
N HIS A 192 -4.90 -6.80 -9.99
CA HIS A 192 -3.52 -7.21 -9.77
C HIS A 192 -3.23 -7.57 -8.30
N SER A 193 -4.19 -7.33 -7.40
CA SER A 193 -4.10 -7.66 -5.99
C SER A 193 -4.25 -9.17 -5.76
N TYR A 194 -3.57 -9.65 -4.72
CA TYR A 194 -3.76 -10.97 -4.14
C TYR A 194 -5.19 -11.12 -3.58
N TYR A 195 -5.81 -10.02 -3.15
CA TYR A 195 -7.19 -9.97 -2.67
C TYR A 195 -8.14 -9.44 -3.75
N GLN A 196 -8.65 -10.33 -4.59
CA GLN A 196 -9.42 -9.97 -5.80
C GLN A 196 -10.85 -9.45 -5.57
N HIS A 197 -11.38 -9.47 -4.34
CA HIS A 197 -12.79 -9.19 -4.04
C HIS A 197 -13.02 -8.00 -3.09
N GLU A 198 -12.02 -7.12 -2.94
CA GLU A 198 -12.08 -6.01 -1.98
C GLU A 198 -12.08 -4.63 -2.63
N ASP A 199 -12.10 -4.58 -3.97
CA ASP A 199 -12.03 -3.34 -4.76
C ASP A 199 -10.92 -2.40 -4.24
N GLU A 200 -9.74 -2.99 -4.02
CA GLU A 200 -8.63 -2.30 -3.38
C GLU A 200 -8.12 -1.15 -4.26
N ILE A 201 -8.18 0.05 -3.69
CA ILE A 201 -7.57 1.25 -4.23
C ILE A 201 -6.33 1.57 -3.40
N LEU A 202 -5.18 1.74 -4.06
CA LEU A 202 -3.94 2.07 -3.39
C LEU A 202 -3.61 3.55 -3.54
N LEU A 203 -3.50 4.26 -2.42
CA LEU A 203 -2.90 5.59 -2.39
C LEU A 203 -1.37 5.48 -2.36
N LEU A 204 -0.72 6.30 -3.18
CA LEU A 204 0.74 6.36 -3.30
C LEU A 204 1.40 6.95 -2.03
N PRO A 205 2.68 6.62 -1.75
CA PRO A 205 3.40 7.16 -0.62
C PRO A 205 3.63 8.66 -0.77
N GLY A 206 3.66 9.37 0.36
CA GLY A 206 3.80 10.82 0.37
C GLY A 206 2.52 11.56 -0.03
N THR A 207 1.35 10.94 0.13
CA THR A 207 0.06 11.59 -0.16
C THR A 207 -0.19 12.71 0.85
N TYR A 208 -0.37 13.94 0.35
CA TYR A 208 -0.62 15.14 1.15
C TYR A 208 -2.12 15.37 1.32
N LEU A 209 -2.59 15.44 2.57
CA LEU A 209 -3.99 15.51 2.92
C LEU A 209 -4.24 16.68 3.87
N GLN A 210 -5.36 17.37 3.73
CA GLN A 210 -5.82 18.37 4.68
C GLN A 210 -7.06 17.87 5.41
N ALA A 211 -7.06 17.92 6.74
CA ALA A 211 -8.22 17.57 7.54
C ALA A 211 -9.31 18.65 7.38
N GLN A 212 -10.48 18.27 6.85
CA GLN A 212 -11.59 19.20 6.64
C GLN A 212 -12.62 19.21 7.79
N ARG A 213 -12.82 18.06 8.44
CA ARG A 213 -13.81 17.83 9.50
C ARG A 213 -13.32 16.74 10.44
N ASN A 214 -13.56 16.92 11.74
CA ASN A 214 -13.36 15.92 12.79
C ASN A 214 -14.66 15.72 13.55
#